data_AF-A0AAV4VRD9-F1
#
_entry.id   AF-A0AAV4VRD9-F1
#
_cell.length_a   1.000
_cell.length_b   1.000
_cell.length_c   1.000
_cell.angle_alpha   90.00
_cell.angle_beta   90.00
_cell.angle_gamma   90.00
#
_symmetry.space_group_name_H-M   'P 1'
#
loop_
_entity.id
_entity.type
_entity.pdbx_description
1 polymer ?
#
loop_
_entity_poly.entity_id
_entity_poly.type
_entity_poly.pdbx_seq_one_letter_code
_entity_poly.pdbx_strand_id
1 'polypeptide(L)'
;MRSFVKLVFLQKVPKEILKSLPSFAYPCEFSNNAVQHFSFVLTNIDSEWTFGFCRHASNSSSCFVILSHLPWHEVFYKILNHVAELTNKEEARKCKDLPVFLENLYHAQIPDPGLQVHVLSSKNEDFVATAPDHEKLPSIPENRNMTEYFNAVDAQNMMIIFASMLHERRILISSKKLSRLSACVQAANALIYPMHWQHIFIPVLPKHLSDYLSAPMPF
;
A
#
# COMPACT_ATOMS: atom_id res chain seq x y z
N MET A 1 18.68 -15.48 -8.37
CA MET A 1 17.95 -15.06 -9.59
C MET A 1 16.47 -15.36 -9.39
N ARG A 2 15.65 -14.38 -9.00
CA ARG A 2 14.19 -14.54 -8.92
C ARG A 2 13.51 -13.40 -9.67
N SER A 3 12.88 -13.82 -10.77
CA SER A 3 11.67 -13.32 -11.44
C SER A 3 11.58 -11.84 -11.87
N PHE A 4 11.56 -11.69 -13.20
CA PHE A 4 10.99 -10.62 -14.01
C PHE A 4 10.08 -9.63 -13.25
N VAL A 5 10.59 -8.43 -12.98
CA VAL A 5 9.76 -7.29 -12.64
C VAL A 5 9.26 -6.70 -13.97
N LYS A 6 8.03 -7.01 -14.37
CA LYS A 6 7.38 -6.32 -15.49
C LYS A 6 6.89 -4.97 -14.98
N LEU A 7 7.82 -4.03 -14.91
CA LEU A 7 7.53 -2.67 -14.49
C LEU A 7 6.88 -1.93 -15.65
N VAL A 8 5.63 -1.50 -15.48
CA VAL A 8 5.01 -0.53 -16.38
C VAL A 8 5.13 0.83 -15.69
N PHE A 9 6.03 1.66 -16.21
CA PHE A 9 6.22 3.02 -15.72
C PHE A 9 5.51 4.00 -16.65
N LEU A 10 4.60 4.78 -16.08
CA LEU A 10 3.92 5.86 -16.78
C LEU A 10 4.65 7.20 -16.56
N GLN A 11 5.60 7.24 -15.60
CA GLN A 11 6.53 8.35 -15.35
C GLN A 11 7.96 7.83 -15.11
N LYS A 12 8.97 8.68 -15.33
CA LYS A 12 10.36 8.41 -14.90
C LYS A 12 10.43 8.32 -13.38
N VAL A 13 10.48 7.10 -12.86
CA VAL A 13 10.81 6.85 -11.45
C VAL A 13 12.34 6.91 -11.27
N PRO A 14 12.86 7.58 -10.23
CA PRO A 14 14.29 7.58 -9.91
C PRO A 14 14.88 6.16 -9.87
N LYS A 15 16.04 5.95 -10.51
CA LYS A 15 16.67 4.63 -10.63
C LYS A 15 16.93 3.95 -9.28
N GLU A 16 17.15 4.73 -8.23
CA GLU A 16 17.37 4.26 -6.86
C GLU A 16 16.12 3.62 -6.25
N ILE A 17 14.96 4.25 -6.45
CA ILE A 17 13.66 3.69 -6.05
C ILE A 17 13.42 2.38 -6.80
N LEU A 18 13.78 2.31 -8.09
CA LEU A 18 13.62 1.07 -8.87
C LEU A 18 14.47 -0.09 -8.36
N LYS A 19 15.67 0.21 -7.86
CA LYS A 19 16.56 -0.81 -7.31
C LYS A 19 16.09 -1.30 -5.94
N SER A 20 15.49 -0.43 -5.13
CA SER A 20 14.99 -0.79 -3.81
C SER A 20 13.59 -1.43 -3.84
N LEU A 21 12.75 -1.11 -4.83
CA LEU A 21 11.36 -1.59 -4.90
C LEU A 21 11.18 -3.11 -4.66
N PRO A 22 12.00 -4.01 -5.25
CA PRO A 22 11.86 -5.44 -5.02
C PRO A 22 12.05 -5.86 -3.55
N SER A 23 12.92 -5.17 -2.80
CA SER A 23 13.14 -5.49 -1.39
C SER A 23 12.01 -5.00 -0.49
N PHE A 24 11.28 -3.96 -0.89
CA PHE A 24 10.04 -3.54 -0.21
C PHE A 24 8.83 -4.40 -0.60
N ALA A 25 8.77 -4.85 -1.86
CA ALA A 25 7.73 -5.77 -2.33
C ALA A 25 7.86 -7.17 -1.70
N TYR A 26 9.10 -7.61 -1.43
CA TYR A 26 9.44 -8.87 -0.75
C TYR A 26 10.32 -8.60 0.49
N PRO A 27 9.73 -8.05 1.57
CA PRO A 27 10.48 -7.55 2.73
C PRO A 27 11.11 -8.68 3.56
N CYS A 28 10.53 -9.87 3.54
CA CYS A 28 10.99 -11.06 4.22
C CYS A 28 10.50 -12.31 3.50
N GLU A 29 10.85 -13.49 4.00
CA GLU A 29 10.22 -14.74 3.57
C GLU A 29 8.86 -14.89 4.27
N PHE A 30 7.80 -15.12 3.50
CA PHE A 30 6.46 -15.34 4.01
C PHE A 30 5.69 -16.34 3.14
N SER A 31 4.68 -16.98 3.73
CA SER A 31 3.78 -17.89 3.00
C SER A 31 2.74 -17.11 2.22
N ASN A 32 2.57 -17.47 0.95
CA ASN A 32 1.69 -16.78 0.02
C ASN A 32 0.57 -17.72 -0.47
N ASN A 33 -0.20 -18.26 0.49
CA ASN A 33 -1.22 -19.28 0.24
C ASN A 33 -2.54 -18.69 -0.31
N ALA A 34 -2.67 -17.36 -0.29
CA ALA A 34 -3.83 -16.61 -0.77
C ALA A 34 -3.35 -15.26 -1.31
N VAL A 35 -4.20 -14.57 -2.07
CA VAL A 35 -3.92 -13.19 -2.50
C VAL A 35 -3.78 -12.31 -1.27
N GLN A 36 -2.67 -11.56 -1.20
CA GLN A 36 -2.40 -10.65 -0.09
C GLN A 36 -2.15 -9.25 -0.62
N HIS A 37 -2.69 -8.26 0.11
CA HIS A 37 -2.37 -6.86 -0.10
C HIS A 37 -1.67 -6.32 1.13
N PHE A 38 -0.72 -5.45 0.91
CA PHE A 38 -0.12 -4.63 1.97
C PHE A 38 0.37 -3.33 1.37
N SER A 39 0.63 -2.35 2.22
CA SER A 39 1.25 -1.10 1.83
C SER A 39 2.57 -0.90 2.57
N PHE A 40 3.60 -0.44 1.88
CA PHE A 40 4.79 0.15 2.50
C PHE A 40 4.83 1.65 2.23
N VAL A 41 5.70 2.36 2.93
CA VAL A 41 5.93 3.80 2.72
C VAL A 41 7.40 4.02 2.43
N LEU A 42 7.68 4.85 1.44
CA LEU A 42 8.98 5.44 1.19
C LEU A 42 8.93 6.91 1.61
N THR A 43 9.92 7.36 2.37
CA THR A 43 10.02 8.75 2.79
C THR A 43 11.12 9.44 1.98
N ASN A 44 10.81 10.56 1.35
CA ASN A 44 11.79 11.35 0.61
C ASN A 44 12.58 12.29 1.54
N ILE A 45 13.50 13.09 0.97
CA ILE A 45 14.31 14.05 1.73
C ILE A 45 13.50 15.20 2.33
N ASP A 46 12.34 15.51 1.74
CA ASP A 46 11.42 16.54 2.20
C ASP A 46 10.42 16.00 3.25
N SER A 47 10.63 14.78 3.74
CA SER A 47 9.77 14.05 4.68
C SER A 47 8.36 13.73 4.15
N GLU A 48 8.14 13.81 2.84
CA GLU A 48 6.90 13.40 2.20
C GLU A 48 6.87 11.88 2.00
N TRP A 49 5.65 11.33 2.03
CA TRP A 49 5.43 9.90 1.92
C TRP A 49 4.96 9.51 0.51
N THR A 50 5.66 8.54 -0.08
CA THR A 50 5.16 7.78 -1.22
C THR A 50 4.69 6.41 -0.73
N PHE A 51 3.41 6.12 -0.90
CA PHE A 51 2.82 4.83 -0.57
C PHE A 51 3.08 3.82 -1.69
N GLY A 52 3.57 2.64 -1.34
CA GLY A 52 3.69 1.51 -2.22
C GLY A 52 2.64 0.45 -1.92
N PHE A 53 1.63 0.35 -2.77
CA PHE A 53 0.55 -0.61 -2.65
C PHE A 53 0.93 -1.90 -3.38
N CYS A 54 0.96 -3.01 -2.65
CA CYS A 54 1.35 -4.32 -3.15
C CYS A 54 0.15 -5.26 -3.28
N ARG A 55 0.17 -6.09 -4.32
CA ARG A 55 -0.69 -7.26 -4.46
C ARG A 55 0.14 -8.48 -4.82
N HIS A 56 0.30 -9.40 -3.87
CA HIS A 56 0.92 -10.70 -4.09
C HIS A 56 -0.09 -11.70 -4.64
N ALA A 57 0.29 -12.43 -5.69
CA ALA A 57 -0.55 -13.47 -6.25
C ALA A 57 -0.44 -14.77 -5.44
N SER A 58 -1.55 -15.48 -5.27
CA SER A 58 -1.58 -16.76 -4.55
C SER A 58 -0.66 -17.80 -5.19
N ASN A 59 0.09 -18.54 -4.38
CA ASN A 59 0.99 -19.63 -4.78
C ASN A 59 1.99 -19.23 -5.88
N SER A 60 2.35 -17.95 -5.95
CA SER A 60 3.21 -17.39 -6.97
C SER A 60 4.23 -16.44 -6.35
N SER A 61 5.38 -16.28 -7.01
CA SER A 61 6.40 -15.29 -6.69
C SER A 61 6.21 -13.99 -7.48
N SER A 62 4.97 -13.66 -7.84
CA SER A 62 4.62 -12.43 -8.56
C SER A 62 3.89 -11.44 -7.66
N CYS A 63 4.25 -10.16 -7.81
CA CYS A 63 3.67 -9.04 -7.09
C CYS A 63 3.44 -7.88 -8.07
N PHE A 64 2.28 -7.26 -7.97
CA PHE A 64 2.00 -5.97 -8.62
C PHE A 64 2.20 -4.86 -7.59
N VAL A 65 2.85 -3.77 -7.98
CA VAL A 65 3.10 -2.63 -7.11
C VAL A 65 2.70 -1.34 -7.81
N ILE A 66 1.94 -0.49 -7.11
CA ILE A 66 1.66 0.89 -7.52
C ILE A 66 2.29 1.82 -6.47
N LEU A 67 3.03 2.82 -6.93
CA LEU A 67 3.53 3.91 -6.09
C LEU A 67 2.65 5.14 -6.28
N SER A 68 2.21 5.76 -5.19
CA SER A 68 1.42 6.99 -5.23
C SER A 68 1.62 7.83 -3.97
N HIS A 69 1.50 9.15 -4.09
CA HIS A 69 1.43 10.06 -2.94
C HIS A 69 0.03 10.10 -2.32
N LEU A 70 -0.98 9.56 -3.02
CA LEU A 70 -2.35 9.50 -2.54
C LEU A 70 -2.53 8.29 -1.59
N PRO A 71 -2.99 8.48 -0.33
CA PRO A 71 -3.14 7.40 0.64
C PRO A 71 -4.41 6.54 0.42
N TRP A 72 -4.79 6.28 -0.84
CA TRP A 72 -6.08 5.68 -1.22
C TRP A 72 -6.03 4.15 -1.25
N HIS A 73 -5.81 3.54 -0.08
CA HIS A 73 -5.58 2.09 0.07
C HIS A 73 -6.63 1.24 -0.65
N GLU A 74 -7.92 1.50 -0.40
CA GLU A 74 -9.04 0.76 -0.97
C GLU A 74 -9.09 0.88 -2.50
N VAL A 75 -8.87 2.09 -3.02
CA VAL A 75 -8.85 2.37 -4.46
C VAL A 75 -7.70 1.65 -5.14
N PHE A 76 -6.47 1.80 -4.63
CA PHE A 76 -5.30 1.16 -5.23
C PHE A 76 -5.32 -0.37 -5.12
N TYR A 77 -5.87 -0.93 -4.05
CA TYR A 77 -6.08 -2.39 -3.98
C TYR A 77 -7.10 -2.88 -5.01
N LYS A 78 -8.18 -2.12 -5.27
CA LYS A 78 -9.13 -2.42 -6.35
C LYS A 78 -8.46 -2.33 -7.73
N ILE A 79 -7.66 -1.29 -7.98
CA ILE A 79 -6.89 -1.14 -9.22
C ILE A 79 -5.93 -2.33 -9.41
N LEU A 80 -5.18 -2.72 -8.36
CA LEU A 80 -4.24 -3.84 -8.43
C LEU A 80 -4.94 -5.17 -8.73
N ASN A 81 -6.16 -5.38 -8.22
CA ASN A 81 -6.97 -6.54 -8.56
C ASN A 81 -7.37 -6.52 -10.04
N HIS A 82 -7.85 -5.38 -10.54
CA HIS A 82 -8.19 -5.21 -11.96
C HIS A 82 -6.97 -5.42 -12.89
N VAL A 83 -5.81 -4.86 -12.53
CA VAL A 83 -4.54 -5.08 -13.24
C VAL A 83 -4.18 -6.56 -13.28
N ALA A 84 -4.35 -7.28 -12.17
CA ALA A 84 -4.07 -8.71 -12.12
C ALA A 84 -5.03 -9.51 -13.01
N GLU A 85 -6.31 -9.13 -13.08
CA GLU A 85 -7.30 -9.75 -13.97
C GLU A 85 -6.95 -9.53 -15.45
N LEU A 86 -6.67 -8.28 -15.85
CA LEU A 86 -6.24 -7.95 -17.21
C LEU A 86 -4.92 -8.66 -17.57
N THR A 87 -4.02 -8.83 -16.60
CA THR A 87 -2.77 -9.54 -16.80
C THR A 87 -2.99 -11.04 -17.00
N ASN A 88 -4.00 -11.65 -16.39
CA ASN A 88 -4.20 -13.11 -16.46
C ASN A 88 -5.15 -13.55 -17.59
N LYS A 89 -6.03 -12.67 -18.07
CA LYS A 89 -6.91 -12.95 -19.21
C LYS A 89 -6.14 -12.94 -20.54
N GLU A 90 -6.10 -14.07 -21.24
CA GLU A 90 -5.39 -14.18 -22.53
C GLU A 90 -5.93 -13.22 -23.61
N GLU A 91 -7.25 -13.04 -23.65
CA GLU A 91 -7.92 -12.13 -24.59
C GLU A 91 -7.52 -10.66 -24.35
N ALA A 92 -7.40 -10.26 -23.08
CA ALA A 92 -6.96 -8.92 -22.69
C ALA A 92 -5.49 -8.67 -23.07
N ARG A 93 -4.63 -9.71 -22.99
CA ARG A 93 -3.24 -9.62 -23.47
C ARG A 93 -3.18 -9.40 -24.99
N LYS A 94 -4.04 -10.09 -25.76
CA LYS A 94 -4.11 -9.93 -27.23
C LYS A 94 -4.59 -8.53 -27.62
N CYS A 95 -5.52 -7.95 -26.88
CA CYS A 95 -6.09 -6.63 -27.16
C CYS A 95 -5.28 -5.44 -26.63
N LYS A 96 -4.15 -5.67 -25.92
CA LYS A 96 -3.35 -4.63 -25.25
C LYS A 96 -4.16 -3.81 -24.22
N ASP A 97 -5.15 -4.43 -23.57
CA ASP A 97 -6.04 -3.73 -22.64
C ASP A 97 -5.30 -3.19 -21.41
N LEU A 98 -4.32 -3.94 -20.89
CA LEU A 98 -3.54 -3.52 -19.73
C LEU A 98 -2.75 -2.22 -19.98
N PRO A 99 -1.92 -2.10 -21.04
CA PRO A 99 -1.28 -0.82 -21.38
C PRO A 99 -2.26 0.35 -21.51
N VAL A 100 -3.39 0.17 -22.21
CA VAL A 100 -4.40 1.22 -22.40
C VAL A 100 -5.04 1.64 -21.08
N PHE A 101 -5.43 0.67 -20.25
CA PHE A 101 -5.97 0.92 -18.92
C PHE A 101 -4.98 1.71 -18.04
N LEU A 102 -3.71 1.32 -18.06
CA LEU A 102 -2.67 2.01 -17.28
C LEU A 102 -2.45 3.43 -17.79
N GLU A 103 -2.38 3.65 -19.11
CA GLU A 103 -2.29 4.99 -19.71
C GLU A 103 -3.48 5.88 -19.30
N ASN A 104 -4.69 5.36 -19.41
CA ASN A 104 -5.90 6.07 -18.98
C ASN A 104 -5.91 6.35 -17.48
N LEU A 105 -5.46 5.41 -16.65
CA LEU A 105 -5.36 5.58 -15.20
C LEU A 105 -4.39 6.70 -14.83
N TYR A 106 -3.27 6.81 -15.54
CA TYR A 106 -2.27 7.84 -15.26
C TYR A 106 -2.71 9.24 -15.69
N HIS A 107 -3.48 9.33 -16.78
CA HIS A 107 -4.03 10.59 -17.26
C HIS A 107 -5.37 10.95 -16.63
N ALA A 108 -5.98 10.06 -15.84
CA ALA A 108 -7.20 10.33 -15.12
C ALA A 108 -7.00 11.52 -14.15
N GLN A 109 -7.97 12.44 -14.14
CA GLN A 109 -7.95 13.52 -13.16
C GLN A 109 -8.23 12.96 -11.77
N ILE A 110 -7.57 13.55 -10.77
CA ILE A 110 -7.86 13.27 -9.37
C ILE A 110 -9.17 13.99 -9.04
N PRO A 111 -10.28 13.27 -8.79
CA PRO A 111 -11.57 13.91 -8.53
C PRO A 111 -11.64 14.40 -7.08
N ASP A 112 -12.60 15.29 -6.80
CA ASP A 112 -12.89 15.76 -5.44
C ASP A 112 -13.32 14.61 -4.51
N PRO A 113 -13.12 14.74 -3.18
CA PRO A 113 -13.60 13.79 -2.18
C PRO A 113 -15.05 13.33 -2.40
N GLY A 114 -15.26 12.00 -2.41
CA GLY A 114 -16.59 11.40 -2.60
C GLY A 114 -17.07 11.27 -4.04
N LEU A 115 -16.39 11.90 -5.01
CA LEU A 115 -16.67 11.70 -6.44
C LEU A 115 -16.01 10.42 -6.97
N GLN A 116 -16.40 10.01 -8.17
CA GLN A 116 -15.93 8.77 -8.80
C GLN A 116 -14.70 9.00 -9.68
N VAL A 117 -13.70 8.15 -9.49
CA VAL A 117 -12.58 7.91 -10.40
C VAL A 117 -13.07 6.95 -11.47
N HIS A 118 -13.19 7.42 -12.71
CA HIS A 118 -13.54 6.61 -13.88
C HIS A 118 -12.29 6.39 -14.73
N VAL A 119 -11.97 5.13 -15.01
CA VAL A 119 -10.87 4.76 -15.91
C VAL A 119 -11.41 3.86 -17.00
N LEU A 120 -11.37 4.37 -18.22
CA LEU A 120 -11.85 3.67 -19.41
C LEU A 120 -10.96 2.46 -19.70
N SER A 121 -11.59 1.31 -19.96
CA SER A 121 -10.92 0.10 -20.46
C SER A 121 -11.33 -0.14 -21.91
N SER A 122 -10.41 -0.62 -22.76
CA SER A 122 -10.61 -0.70 -24.22
C SER A 122 -11.77 -1.60 -24.66
N LYS A 123 -12.15 -2.62 -23.86
CA LYS A 123 -13.22 -3.59 -24.19
C LYS A 123 -13.97 -4.19 -22.97
N ASN A 124 -13.57 -3.87 -21.75
CA ASN A 124 -14.23 -4.32 -20.51
C ASN A 124 -15.02 -3.18 -19.88
N GLU A 125 -15.92 -3.52 -18.95
CA GLU A 125 -16.59 -2.55 -18.08
C GLU A 125 -15.58 -1.52 -17.52
N ASP A 126 -15.97 -0.25 -17.54
CA ASP A 126 -15.16 0.84 -17.00
C ASP A 126 -14.81 0.58 -15.54
N PHE A 127 -13.55 0.84 -15.17
CA PHE A 127 -13.17 0.78 -13.77
C PHE A 127 -13.70 2.02 -13.06
N VAL A 128 -14.46 1.78 -11.99
CA VAL A 128 -15.02 2.85 -11.16
C VAL A 128 -14.62 2.64 -9.70
N ALA A 129 -14.10 3.69 -9.08
CA ALA A 129 -13.83 3.74 -7.64
C ALA A 129 -14.19 5.11 -7.09
N THR A 130 -14.53 5.21 -5.81
CA THR A 130 -14.81 6.50 -5.16
C THR A 130 -13.53 7.06 -4.55
N ALA A 131 -13.22 8.34 -4.82
CA ALA A 131 -12.12 9.01 -4.14
C ALA A 131 -12.44 9.17 -2.65
N PRO A 132 -11.54 8.74 -1.75
CA PRO A 132 -11.77 8.82 -0.32
C PRO A 132 -11.80 10.27 0.14
N ASP A 133 -12.63 10.52 1.14
CA ASP A 133 -12.75 11.80 1.82
C ASP A 133 -11.90 11.79 3.09
N HIS A 134 -10.77 12.49 3.05
CA HIS A 134 -9.79 12.54 4.15
C HIS A 134 -10.22 13.43 5.31
N GLU A 135 -11.30 14.20 5.15
CA GLU A 135 -11.89 14.98 6.26
C GLU A 135 -12.84 14.12 7.11
N LYS A 136 -13.29 12.97 6.59
CA LYS A 136 -14.11 12.02 7.32
C LYS A 136 -13.24 11.04 8.11
N LEU A 137 -13.66 10.76 9.34
CA LEU A 137 -13.05 9.71 10.14
C LEU A 137 -13.23 8.35 9.44
N PRO A 138 -12.22 7.46 9.50
CA PRO A 138 -12.32 6.15 8.90
C PRO A 138 -13.36 5.29 9.65
N SER A 139 -14.35 4.78 8.92
CA SER A 139 -15.36 3.87 9.48
C SER A 139 -14.94 2.39 9.34
N ILE A 140 -15.48 1.55 10.22
CA ILE A 140 -15.36 0.09 10.17
C ILE A 140 -16.74 -0.44 9.74
N PRO A 141 -16.85 -1.32 8.72
CA PRO A 141 -15.77 -2.07 8.07
C PRO A 141 -15.18 -1.44 6.78
N GLU A 142 -15.59 -0.23 6.40
CA GLU A 142 -15.24 0.36 5.09
C GLU A 142 -13.74 0.62 4.94
N ASN A 143 -13.07 1.10 5.99
CA ASN A 143 -11.63 1.28 6.02
C ASN A 143 -10.93 -0.04 6.38
N ARG A 144 -10.18 -0.59 5.42
CA ARG A 144 -9.54 -1.90 5.57
C ARG A 144 -8.48 -1.90 6.66
N ASN A 145 -7.70 -0.83 6.78
CA ASN A 145 -6.62 -0.73 7.75
C ASN A 145 -7.17 -0.75 9.18
N MET A 146 -8.16 0.10 9.46
CA MET A 146 -8.83 0.18 10.76
C MET A 146 -9.55 -1.13 11.11
N THR A 147 -10.22 -1.74 10.13
CA THR A 147 -10.91 -3.02 10.31
C THR A 147 -9.95 -4.14 10.69
N GLU A 148 -8.82 -4.27 9.98
CA GLU A 148 -7.83 -5.30 10.31
C GLU A 148 -7.13 -5.01 11.65
N TYR A 149 -6.86 -3.73 11.98
CA TYR A 149 -6.30 -3.34 13.27
C TYR A 149 -7.23 -3.72 14.43
N PHE A 150 -8.50 -3.34 14.36
CA PHE A 150 -9.51 -3.66 15.38
C PHE A 150 -9.70 -5.18 15.55
N ASN A 151 -9.62 -5.95 14.46
CA ASN A 151 -9.71 -7.41 14.50
C ASN A 151 -8.44 -8.09 15.01
N ALA A 152 -7.28 -7.43 14.93
CA ALA A 152 -5.98 -8.03 15.22
C ALA A 152 -5.42 -7.67 16.61
N VAL A 153 -5.80 -6.52 17.14
CA VAL A 153 -5.23 -5.94 18.37
C VAL A 153 -6.34 -5.78 19.40
N ASP A 154 -6.16 -6.35 20.59
CA ASP A 154 -7.10 -6.17 21.69
C ASP A 154 -7.06 -4.74 22.25
N ALA A 155 -8.13 -4.34 22.94
CA ALA A 155 -8.31 -2.99 23.44
C ALA A 155 -7.17 -2.51 24.36
N GLN A 156 -6.58 -3.40 25.17
CA GLN A 156 -5.48 -3.02 26.05
C GLN A 156 -4.24 -2.67 25.23
N ASN A 157 -3.89 -3.49 24.24
CA ASN A 157 -2.78 -3.22 23.35
C ASN A 157 -3.04 -1.98 22.46
N MET A 158 -4.27 -1.72 22.05
CA MET A 158 -4.63 -0.49 21.33
C MET A 158 -4.30 0.76 22.16
N MET A 159 -4.68 0.74 23.45
CA MET A 159 -4.38 1.84 24.38
C MET A 159 -2.88 2.03 24.61
N ILE A 160 -2.12 0.93 24.72
CA ILE A 160 -0.65 0.98 24.89
C ILE A 160 0.00 1.60 23.64
N ILE A 161 -0.42 1.18 22.44
CA ILE A 161 0.11 1.73 21.19
C ILE A 161 -0.21 3.22 21.10
N PHE A 162 -1.46 3.61 21.33
CA PHE A 162 -1.89 5.01 21.32
C PHE A 162 -1.08 5.87 22.30
N ALA A 163 -0.97 5.44 23.56
CA ALA A 163 -0.16 6.15 24.56
C ALA A 163 1.32 6.20 24.18
N SER A 164 1.87 5.14 23.59
CA SER A 164 3.26 5.11 23.12
C SER A 164 3.51 6.09 21.99
N MET A 165 2.55 6.26 21.07
CA MET A 165 2.63 7.25 20.00
C MET A 165 2.59 8.68 20.55
N LEU A 166 1.70 8.97 21.51
CA LEU A 166 1.64 10.30 22.14
C LEU A 166 2.92 10.67 22.93
N HIS A 167 3.72 9.68 23.32
CA HIS A 167 5.01 9.88 23.99
C HIS A 167 6.21 9.71 23.05
N GLU A 168 5.97 9.68 21.73
CA GLU A 168 7.01 9.54 20.70
C GLU A 168 7.99 8.40 21.04
N ARG A 169 7.46 7.23 21.44
CA ARG A 169 8.29 6.05 21.75
C ARG A 169 8.79 5.38 20.48
N ARG A 170 9.77 4.48 20.65
CA ARG A 170 10.19 3.53 19.60
C ARG A 170 9.27 2.32 19.65
N ILE A 171 8.41 2.17 18.64
CA ILE A 171 7.31 1.22 18.60
C ILE A 171 7.60 0.17 17.52
N LEU A 172 7.70 -1.09 17.93
CA LEU A 172 7.83 -2.21 17.01
C LEU A 172 6.54 -3.03 17.00
N ILE A 173 5.88 -3.09 15.85
CA ILE A 173 4.75 -4.00 15.61
C ILE A 173 5.27 -5.19 14.80
N SER A 174 4.88 -6.40 15.19
CA SER A 174 5.25 -7.63 14.48
C SER A 174 4.02 -8.47 14.14
N SER A 175 4.06 -9.17 13.00
CA SER A 175 3.00 -10.08 12.59
C SER A 175 3.53 -11.17 11.66
N LYS A 176 2.83 -12.31 11.62
CA LYS A 176 3.07 -13.37 10.63
C LYS A 176 2.43 -13.07 9.26
N LYS A 177 1.56 -12.06 9.18
CA LYS A 177 0.87 -11.65 7.94
C LYS A 177 1.22 -10.21 7.58
N LEU A 178 1.77 -9.97 6.39
CA LEU A 178 2.15 -8.63 5.92
C LEU A 178 0.95 -7.68 5.82
N SER A 179 -0.20 -8.20 5.36
CA SER A 179 -1.45 -7.43 5.28
C SER A 179 -1.84 -6.86 6.63
N ARG A 180 -1.78 -7.69 7.68
CA ARG A 180 -2.08 -7.31 9.07
C ARG A 180 -1.05 -6.33 9.61
N LEU A 181 0.24 -6.61 9.42
CA LEU A 181 1.32 -5.75 9.88
C LEU A 181 1.16 -4.33 9.33
N SER A 182 1.09 -4.20 8.01
CA SER A 182 0.94 -2.89 7.36
C SER A 182 -0.35 -2.18 7.78
N ALA A 183 -1.48 -2.89 7.80
CA ALA A 183 -2.76 -2.34 8.20
C ALA A 183 -2.73 -1.80 9.63
N CYS A 184 -2.16 -2.55 10.58
CA CYS A 184 -2.06 -2.12 11.97
C CYS A 184 -1.21 -0.86 12.13
N VAL A 185 -0.08 -0.77 11.42
CA VAL A 185 0.80 0.41 11.51
C VAL A 185 0.13 1.64 10.88
N GLN A 186 -0.51 1.48 9.72
CA GLN A 186 -1.25 2.58 9.07
C GLN A 186 -2.44 3.05 9.92
N ALA A 187 -3.19 2.12 10.52
CA ALA A 187 -4.31 2.43 11.41
C ALA A 187 -3.85 3.14 12.69
N ALA A 188 -2.74 2.71 13.28
CA ALA A 188 -2.17 3.36 14.46
C ALA A 188 -1.84 4.84 14.18
N ASN A 189 -1.26 5.16 13.01
CA ASN A 189 -1.04 6.54 12.60
C ASN A 189 -2.35 7.33 12.36
N ALA A 190 -3.41 6.68 11.88
CA ALA A 190 -4.71 7.34 11.73
C ALA A 190 -5.40 7.65 13.07
N LEU A 191 -5.12 6.86 14.12
CA LEU A 191 -5.73 7.02 15.45
C LEU A 191 -5.26 8.27 16.21
N ILE A 192 -4.13 8.85 15.84
CA ILE A 192 -3.62 10.08 16.47
C ILE A 192 -4.13 11.36 15.79
N TYR A 193 -5.05 11.26 14.84
CA TYR A 193 -5.72 12.42 14.23
C TYR A 193 -6.22 13.41 15.31
N PRO A 194 -6.03 14.73 15.14
CA PRO A 194 -5.52 15.44 13.96
C PRO A 194 -3.99 15.54 13.87
N MET A 195 -3.26 14.85 14.75
CA MET A 195 -1.80 14.76 14.69
C MET A 195 -1.37 13.73 13.64
N HIS A 196 -0.15 13.89 13.15
CA HIS A 196 0.51 12.93 12.27
C HIS A 196 1.85 12.54 12.89
N TRP A 197 2.24 11.27 12.77
CA TRP A 197 3.57 10.84 13.21
C TRP A 197 4.65 11.54 12.39
N GLN A 198 5.59 12.21 13.06
CA GLN A 198 6.61 13.06 12.42
C GLN A 198 7.97 12.37 12.28
N HIS A 199 8.17 11.22 12.92
CA HIS A 199 9.46 10.54 12.93
C HIS A 199 9.51 9.43 11.87
N ILE A 200 10.49 8.54 11.99
CA ILE A 200 10.65 7.41 11.07
C ILE A 200 9.35 6.61 11.06
N PHE A 201 8.81 6.37 9.86
CA PHE A 201 7.56 5.63 9.68
C PHE A 201 7.74 4.56 8.61
N ILE A 202 7.91 3.31 9.03
CA ILE A 202 8.16 2.18 8.13
C ILE A 202 7.13 1.08 8.43
N PRO A 203 5.95 1.09 7.78
CA PRO A 203 4.90 0.09 8.03
C PRO A 203 5.34 -1.35 7.88
N VAL A 204 6.28 -1.60 6.97
CA VAL A 204 6.86 -2.91 6.74
C VAL A 204 8.35 -2.74 6.50
N LEU A 205 9.18 -3.14 7.46
CA LEU A 205 10.64 -3.03 7.39
C LEU A 205 11.23 -4.22 6.61
N PRO A 206 11.89 -3.98 5.45
CA PRO A 206 12.65 -5.03 4.77
C PRO A 206 13.82 -5.54 5.62
N LYS A 207 14.13 -6.83 5.53
CA LYS A 207 15.19 -7.47 6.33
C LYS A 207 16.57 -6.79 6.22
N HIS A 208 16.93 -6.31 5.04
CA HIS A 208 18.21 -5.63 4.81
C HIS A 208 18.32 -4.24 5.46
N LEU A 209 17.21 -3.69 5.97
CA LEU A 209 17.16 -2.43 6.72
C LEU A 209 17.00 -2.65 8.23
N SER A 210 17.27 -3.86 8.74
CA SER A 210 17.14 -4.18 10.17
C SER A 210 17.94 -3.27 11.09
N ASP A 211 19.04 -2.70 10.58
CA ASP A 211 19.91 -1.81 11.36
C ASP A 211 19.19 -0.53 11.80
N TYR A 212 18.13 -0.11 11.10
CA TYR A 212 17.27 1.01 11.50
C TYR A 212 16.58 0.79 12.85
N LEU A 213 16.44 -0.45 13.31
CA LEU A 213 15.88 -0.75 14.64
C LEU A 213 16.78 -0.25 15.78
N SER A 214 18.05 0.06 15.49
CA SER A 214 19.00 0.63 16.45
C SER A 214 18.94 2.17 16.50
N ALA A 215 18.06 2.80 15.73
CA ALA A 215 17.93 4.25 15.71
C ALA A 215 17.62 4.79 17.13
N PRO A 216 18.32 5.85 17.56
CA PRO A 216 18.08 6.46 18.87
C PRO A 216 16.82 7.34 18.88
N MET A 217 16.39 7.83 17.71
CA MET A 217 15.17 8.62 17.56
C MET A 217 13.90 7.75 17.60
N PRO A 218 12.71 8.35 17.82
CA PRO A 218 11.44 7.64 17.73
C PRO A 218 11.23 7.01 16.34
N PHE A 219 10.54 5.87 16.31
CA PHE A 219 10.14 5.15 15.10
C PHE A 219 8.95 4.22 15.38
#